data_AF-A0A0K3B1Y3-F1
#
_entry.id   AF-A0A0K3B1Y3-F1
#
_cell.length_a   1.000
_cell.length_b   1.000
_cell.length_c   1.000
_cell.angle_alpha   90.00
_cell.angle_beta   90.00
_cell.angle_gamma   90.00
#
_symmetry.space_group_name_H-M   'P 1'
#
loop_
_entity.id
_entity.type
_entity.pdbx_description
1 polymer ?
#
loop_
_entity_poly.entity_id
_entity_poly.type
_entity_poly.pdbx_seq_one_letter_code
_entity_poly.pdbx_strand_id
1 'polypeptide(L)'
;MTAILNEVGKRLLDRWATLLVLPGLLFVACVVVGVRLGHSHALDVRSLTTWITAHLTTGGSSAGGVAAVVLLIAAVALAATGAGLCAAVLGRVTTYLWTLPGRRVPMRWLVRRRQVRWERANARVAAAIDAAVSGNGQTGVGAALAARQRIALAEPRHPTWIGDRLAAPATRVNAKYRLDLAIAWPRLWLVVPDAVRTELTSAHAAYTAAARLVGWTVLYAILASLWWPSAIVAVVLAVTARVQSRAAASTLADLTESTVDIYGGELAGQLRITDETGELDPEVGFAITEKLRKDDLPAPTRPPSLADRAAERHG
;
A
#
# COMPACT_ATOMS: atom_id res chain seq x y z
N MET A 1 -21.15 25.07 16.44
CA MET A 1 -19.74 24.80 16.05
C MET A 1 -18.99 23.92 17.04
N THR A 2 -19.16 24.04 18.35
CA THR A 2 -18.52 23.17 19.37
C THR A 2 -19.01 21.72 19.36
N ALA A 3 -20.31 21.49 19.11
CA ALA A 3 -20.88 20.14 19.05
C ALA A 3 -20.33 19.29 17.90
N ILE A 4 -20.12 19.89 16.71
CA ILE A 4 -19.52 19.21 15.55
C ILE A 4 -18.04 18.92 15.82
N LEU A 5 -17.29 19.87 16.40
CA LEU A 5 -15.90 19.64 16.80
C LEU A 5 -15.77 18.55 17.87
N ASN A 6 -16.71 18.49 18.80
CA ASN A 6 -16.74 17.49 19.87
C ASN A 6 -17.12 16.12 19.34
N GLU A 7 -18.09 16.02 18.44
CA GLU A 7 -18.51 14.77 17.79
C GLU A 7 -17.40 14.23 16.87
N VAL A 8 -16.75 15.10 16.11
CA VAL A 8 -15.58 14.77 15.29
C VAL A 8 -14.40 14.35 16.16
N GLY A 9 -14.13 15.07 17.26
CA GLY A 9 -13.08 14.75 18.22
C GLY A 9 -13.31 13.41 18.91
N LYS A 10 -14.54 13.12 19.31
CA LYS A 10 -14.93 11.87 19.96
C LYS A 10 -14.85 10.68 19.01
N ARG A 11 -15.35 10.82 17.77
CA ARG A 11 -15.21 9.79 16.73
C ARG A 11 -13.77 9.57 16.31
N LEU A 12 -12.93 10.61 16.28
CA LEU A 12 -11.49 10.45 16.10
C LEU A 12 -10.91 9.65 17.27
N LEU A 13 -11.14 10.08 18.51
CA LEU A 13 -10.61 9.44 19.71
C LEU A 13 -11.00 7.96 19.77
N ASP A 14 -12.26 7.61 19.52
CA ASP A 14 -12.72 6.22 19.51
C ASP A 14 -12.03 5.40 18.41
N ARG A 15 -11.85 5.97 17.23
CA ARG A 15 -11.21 5.30 16.10
C ARG A 15 -9.71 5.12 16.31
N TRP A 16 -9.03 6.12 16.86
CA TRP A 16 -7.60 6.06 17.21
C TRP A 16 -7.35 5.13 18.39
N ALA A 17 -8.19 5.15 19.42
CA ALA A 17 -8.09 4.23 20.55
C ALA A 17 -8.24 2.77 20.08
N THR A 18 -9.23 2.49 19.24
CA THR A 18 -9.45 1.13 18.73
C THR A 18 -8.36 0.69 17.75
N LEU A 19 -7.84 1.59 16.91
CA LEU A 19 -6.82 1.25 15.90
C LEU A 19 -5.38 1.24 16.42
N LEU A 20 -5.08 1.97 17.49
CA LEU A 20 -3.71 2.15 17.99
C LEU A 20 -3.51 1.55 19.39
N VAL A 21 -4.44 1.85 20.31
CA VAL A 21 -4.29 1.47 21.72
C VAL A 21 -4.63 0.00 21.92
N LEU A 22 -5.70 -0.51 21.32
CA LEU A 22 -6.08 -1.92 21.49
C LEU A 22 -5.01 -2.92 20.99
N PRO A 23 -4.45 -2.78 19.76
CA PRO A 23 -3.38 -3.66 19.32
C PRO A 23 -2.08 -3.46 20.13
N GLY A 24 -1.82 -2.23 20.57
CA GLY A 24 -0.69 -1.91 21.45
C GLY A 24 -0.79 -2.56 22.82
N LEU A 25 -1.97 -2.56 23.44
CA LEU A 25 -2.22 -3.23 24.72
C LEU A 25 -2.00 -4.74 24.59
N LEU A 26 -2.51 -5.34 23.52
CA LEU A 26 -2.31 -6.76 23.24
C LEU A 26 -0.82 -7.09 23.06
N PHE A 27 -0.09 -6.26 22.32
CA PHE A 27 1.35 -6.42 22.16
C PHE A 27 2.11 -6.28 23.49
N VAL A 28 1.78 -5.28 24.31
CA VAL A 28 2.40 -5.09 25.63
C VAL A 28 2.11 -6.30 26.54
N ALA A 29 0.88 -6.82 26.53
CA ALA A 29 0.55 -8.04 27.26
C ALA A 29 1.40 -9.23 26.79
N CYS A 30 1.56 -9.42 25.48
CA CYS A 30 2.45 -10.45 24.92
C CYS A 30 3.91 -10.24 25.31
N VAL A 31 4.40 -9.00 25.38
CA VAL A 31 5.77 -8.69 25.82
C VAL A 31 5.95 -9.08 27.29
N VAL A 32 5.01 -8.72 28.16
CA VAL A 32 5.05 -9.07 29.59
C VAL A 32 5.06 -10.59 29.78
N VAL A 33 4.17 -11.30 29.08
CA VAL A 33 4.12 -12.76 29.10
C VAL A 33 5.42 -13.37 28.58
N GLY A 34 5.92 -12.86 27.45
CA GLY A 34 7.13 -13.37 26.81
C GLY A 34 8.39 -13.16 27.63
N VAL A 35 8.57 -12.00 28.25
CA VAL A 35 9.71 -11.72 29.15
C VAL A 35 9.65 -12.61 30.41
N ARG A 36 8.45 -12.96 30.89
CA ARG A 36 8.26 -13.79 32.09
C ARG A 36 8.45 -15.28 31.83
N LEU A 37 7.84 -15.81 30.78
CA LEU A 37 7.86 -17.24 30.47
C LEU A 37 9.09 -17.65 29.66
N GLY A 38 9.65 -16.73 28.87
CA GLY A 38 10.75 -16.99 27.95
C GLY A 38 10.42 -18.11 26.95
N HIS A 39 11.47 -18.72 26.39
CA HIS A 39 11.32 -19.83 25.44
C HIS A 39 10.92 -21.15 26.11
N SER A 40 11.45 -21.44 27.31
CA SER A 40 11.33 -22.75 27.95
C SER A 40 9.95 -23.02 28.54
N HIS A 41 9.27 -22.01 29.06
CA HIS A 41 7.94 -22.12 29.67
C HIS A 41 6.87 -21.40 28.86
N ALA A 42 7.09 -21.27 27.55
CA ALA A 42 6.32 -20.39 26.67
C ALA A 42 4.79 -20.60 26.70
N LEU A 43 4.32 -21.81 27.06
CA LEU A 43 2.90 -22.18 27.15
C LEU A 43 2.50 -22.61 28.57
N ASP A 44 3.30 -22.32 29.60
CA ASP A 44 2.97 -22.67 30.98
C ASP A 44 1.92 -21.70 31.55
N VAL A 45 0.66 -21.96 31.18
CA VAL A 45 -0.51 -21.21 31.65
C VAL A 45 -0.62 -21.27 33.17
N ARG A 46 -0.19 -22.37 33.79
CA ARG A 46 -0.30 -22.56 35.24
C ARG A 46 0.63 -21.58 35.97
N SER A 47 1.90 -21.51 35.57
CA SER A 47 2.85 -20.52 36.13
C SER A 47 2.35 -19.08 35.95
N LEU A 48 1.73 -18.76 34.82
CA LEU A 48 1.16 -17.42 34.58
C LEU A 48 -0.02 -17.14 35.51
N THR A 49 -0.96 -18.08 35.66
CA THR A 49 -2.11 -17.91 36.56
C THR A 49 -1.68 -17.76 38.02
N THR A 50 -0.73 -18.57 38.49
CA THR A 50 -0.22 -18.47 39.87
C THR A 50 0.43 -17.11 40.13
N TRP A 51 1.18 -16.58 39.17
CA TRP A 51 1.80 -15.26 39.29
C TRP A 51 0.75 -14.13 39.33
N ILE A 52 -0.24 -14.18 38.43
CA ILE A 52 -1.35 -13.20 38.40
C ILE A 52 -2.11 -13.23 39.72
N THR A 53 -2.52 -14.42 40.19
CA THR A 53 -3.27 -14.57 41.44
C THR A 53 -2.45 -14.09 42.63
N ALA A 54 -1.15 -14.40 42.70
CA ALA A 54 -0.28 -13.91 43.77
C ALA A 54 -0.29 -12.36 43.83
N HIS A 55 -0.11 -11.69 42.68
CA HIS A 55 -0.10 -10.21 42.61
C HIS A 55 -1.46 -9.58 42.91
N LEU A 56 -2.57 -10.22 42.51
CA LEU A 56 -3.93 -9.73 42.80
C LEU A 56 -4.28 -9.88 44.28
N THR A 57 -3.82 -10.94 44.95
CA THR A 57 -4.10 -11.19 46.38
C THR A 57 -3.26 -10.35 47.34
N THR A 58 -2.03 -9.97 46.96
CA THR A 58 -1.15 -9.15 47.80
C THR A 58 -1.41 -7.64 47.69
N GLY A 59 -2.28 -7.21 46.76
CA GLY A 59 -2.58 -5.78 46.49
C GLY A 59 -3.55 -5.10 47.47
N GLY A 60 -3.55 -5.51 48.75
CA GLY A 60 -4.45 -4.99 49.77
C GLY A 60 -4.12 -3.56 50.22
N SER A 61 -5.03 -2.63 49.91
CA SER A 61 -5.45 -1.49 50.74
C SER A 61 -4.35 -0.64 51.40
N SER A 62 -3.66 0.19 50.63
CA SER A 62 -2.90 1.33 51.17
C SER A 62 -3.17 2.58 50.31
N ALA A 63 -3.17 3.78 50.89
CA ALA A 63 -3.42 5.03 50.15
C ALA A 63 -2.44 5.28 48.98
N GLY A 64 -1.24 4.68 49.05
CA GLY A 64 -0.28 4.63 47.93
C GLY A 64 -0.65 3.67 46.78
N GLY A 65 -1.62 2.77 47.00
CA GLY A 65 -2.07 1.78 46.03
C GLY A 65 -2.87 2.38 44.87
N VAL A 66 -3.69 3.41 45.12
CA VAL A 66 -4.43 4.10 44.04
C VAL A 66 -3.45 4.81 43.11
N ALA A 67 -2.47 5.54 43.67
CA ALA A 67 -1.44 6.20 42.88
C ALA A 67 -0.59 5.19 42.08
N ALA A 68 -0.22 4.05 42.67
CA ALA A 68 0.50 3.00 41.99
C ALA A 68 -0.31 2.34 40.85
N VAL A 69 -1.61 2.09 41.06
CA VAL A 69 -2.50 1.54 40.02
C VAL A 69 -2.68 2.54 38.88
N VAL A 70 -2.87 3.82 39.18
CA VAL A 70 -2.96 4.89 38.17
C VAL A 70 -1.66 4.98 37.37
N LEU A 71 -0.49 4.95 38.03
CA LEU A 71 0.81 4.94 37.37
C LEU A 71 1.02 3.70 36.49
N LEU A 72 0.57 2.52 36.93
CA LEU A 72 0.64 1.29 36.15
C LEU A 72 -0.24 1.38 34.90
N ILE A 73 -1.49 1.83 35.05
CA ILE A 73 -2.40 2.03 33.91
C ILE A 73 -1.80 3.05 32.94
N ALA A 74 -1.26 4.16 33.44
CA ALA A 74 -0.60 5.17 32.62
C ALA A 74 0.63 4.60 31.90
N ALA A 75 1.47 3.82 32.58
CA ALA A 75 2.64 3.19 31.98
C ALA A 75 2.26 2.17 30.89
N VAL A 76 1.24 1.34 31.14
CA VAL A 76 0.71 0.39 30.15
C VAL A 76 0.11 1.12 28.95
N ALA A 77 -0.66 2.18 29.18
CA ALA A 77 -1.22 3.00 28.11
C ALA A 77 -0.13 3.70 27.29
N LEU A 78 0.92 4.23 27.93
CA LEU A 78 2.07 4.83 27.25
C LEU A 78 2.84 3.79 26.43
N ALA A 79 3.10 2.61 26.96
CA ALA A 79 3.76 1.52 26.25
C ALA A 79 2.93 1.05 25.04
N ALA A 80 1.61 0.90 25.22
CA ALA A 80 0.69 0.51 24.14
C ALA A 80 0.66 1.56 23.03
N THR A 81 0.58 2.84 23.41
CA THR A 81 0.62 3.96 22.46
C THR A 81 1.95 4.01 21.72
N GLY A 82 3.07 3.85 22.43
CA GLY A 82 4.41 3.78 21.85
C GLY A 82 4.56 2.64 20.84
N ALA A 83 4.09 1.44 21.18
CA ALA A 83 4.07 0.29 20.26
C ALA A 83 3.23 0.58 19.00
N GLY A 84 2.05 1.18 19.18
CA GLY A 84 1.19 1.59 18.07
C GLY A 84 1.85 2.62 17.14
N LEU A 85 2.56 3.60 17.70
CA LEU A 85 3.33 4.58 16.94
C LEU A 85 4.52 3.94 16.21
N CYS A 86 5.27 3.05 16.86
CA CYS A 86 6.35 2.29 16.22
C CYS A 86 5.82 1.47 15.03
N ALA A 87 4.70 0.77 15.20
CA ALA A 87 4.07 0.04 14.11
C ALA A 87 3.62 0.97 12.96
N ALA A 88 3.09 2.15 13.27
CA ALA A 88 2.70 3.14 12.27
C ALA A 88 3.91 3.70 11.51
N VAL A 89 5.02 4.02 12.20
CA VAL A 89 6.26 4.47 11.57
C VAL A 89 6.86 3.39 10.68
N LEU A 90 6.94 2.14 11.17
CA LEU A 90 7.38 1.00 10.37
C LEU A 90 6.50 0.77 9.15
N GLY A 91 5.19 0.96 9.28
CA GLY A 91 4.24 0.93 8.16
C GLY A 91 4.53 2.02 7.12
N ARG A 92 4.82 3.25 7.53
CA ARG A 92 5.20 4.35 6.62
C ARG A 92 6.55 4.12 5.95
N VAL A 93 7.53 3.61 6.68
CA VAL A 93 8.83 3.20 6.11
C VAL A 93 8.60 2.11 5.07
N THR A 94 7.69 1.17 5.34
CA THR A 94 7.32 0.11 4.40
C THR A 94 6.68 0.66 3.12
N THR A 95 5.74 1.62 3.21
CA THR A 95 5.16 2.23 2.00
C THR A 95 6.20 2.99 1.19
N TYR A 96 7.11 3.70 1.85
CA TYR A 96 8.22 4.37 1.19
C TYR A 96 9.16 3.37 0.50
N LEU A 97 9.53 2.28 1.18
CA LEU A 97 10.34 1.20 0.60
C LEU A 97 9.67 0.54 -0.61
N TRP A 98 8.33 0.46 -0.62
CA TRP A 98 7.58 -0.06 -1.76
C TRP A 98 7.63 0.85 -2.98
N THR A 99 7.62 2.17 -2.78
CA THR A 99 7.62 3.17 -3.87
C THR A 99 9.01 3.63 -4.30
N LEU A 100 10.07 3.29 -3.55
CA LEU A 100 11.43 3.63 -3.92
C LEU A 100 11.79 3.14 -5.34
N PRO A 101 12.42 4.00 -6.17
CA PRO A 101 12.87 3.60 -7.48
C PRO A 101 13.99 2.55 -7.37
N GLY A 102 13.91 1.50 -8.19
CA GLY A 102 14.87 0.39 -8.21
C GLY A 102 16.29 0.75 -8.67
N ARG A 103 16.64 2.04 -8.79
CA ARG A 103 17.90 2.53 -9.37
C ARG A 103 19.06 2.61 -8.38
N ARG A 104 18.82 2.55 -7.06
CA ARG A 104 19.87 2.59 -6.02
C ARG A 104 20.19 1.19 -5.47
N VAL A 105 21.43 0.96 -5.04
CA VAL A 105 21.84 -0.26 -4.33
C VAL A 105 21.31 -0.18 -2.88
N PRO A 106 20.77 -1.26 -2.28
CA PRO A 106 20.68 -2.64 -2.78
C PRO A 106 19.45 -2.95 -3.65
N MET A 107 18.48 -2.04 -3.80
CA MET A 107 17.22 -2.28 -4.51
C MET A 107 17.42 -2.73 -5.96
N ARG A 108 18.48 -2.25 -6.64
CA ARG A 108 18.88 -2.72 -7.98
C ARG A 108 19.03 -4.24 -8.08
N TRP A 109 19.62 -4.87 -7.07
CA TRP A 109 19.81 -6.31 -7.05
C TRP A 109 18.48 -7.05 -6.93
N LEU A 110 17.56 -6.53 -6.13
CA LEU A 110 16.21 -7.10 -6.00
C LEU A 110 15.43 -6.97 -7.31
N VAL A 111 15.50 -5.82 -7.98
CA VAL A 111 14.86 -5.62 -9.29
C VAL A 111 15.43 -6.59 -10.32
N ARG A 112 16.75 -6.69 -10.45
CA ARG A 112 17.40 -7.63 -11.38
C ARG A 112 16.99 -9.08 -11.13
N ARG A 113 17.00 -9.52 -9.87
CA ARG A 113 16.53 -10.87 -9.50
C ARG A 113 15.07 -11.09 -9.89
N ARG A 114 14.23 -10.07 -9.74
CA ARG A 114 12.81 -10.12 -10.16
C ARG A 114 12.67 -10.13 -11.67
N GLN A 115 13.44 -9.33 -12.42
CA GLN A 115 13.45 -9.33 -13.89
C GLN A 115 13.81 -10.71 -14.43
N VAL A 116 14.91 -11.31 -13.98
CA VAL A 116 15.31 -12.67 -14.39
C VAL A 116 14.22 -13.69 -14.09
N ARG A 117 13.58 -13.61 -12.91
CA ARG A 117 12.48 -14.51 -12.56
C ARG A 117 11.24 -14.28 -13.44
N TRP A 118 10.97 -13.03 -13.79
CA TRP A 118 9.85 -12.63 -14.63
C TRP A 118 10.06 -13.05 -16.08
N GLU A 119 11.25 -12.85 -16.65
CA GLU A 119 11.64 -13.29 -18.00
C GLU A 119 11.45 -14.79 -18.16
N ARG A 120 11.92 -15.59 -17.18
CA ARG A 120 11.68 -17.04 -17.16
C ARG A 120 10.21 -17.40 -17.13
N ALA A 121 9.39 -16.65 -16.37
CA ALA A 121 7.95 -16.87 -16.34
C ALA A 121 7.27 -16.42 -17.65
N ASN A 122 7.76 -15.34 -18.27
CA ASN A 122 7.26 -14.83 -19.54
C ASN A 122 7.57 -15.79 -20.70
N ALA A 123 8.77 -16.39 -20.72
CA ALA A 123 9.13 -17.43 -21.68
C ALA A 123 8.20 -18.66 -21.58
N ARG A 124 7.78 -19.05 -20.36
CA ARG A 124 6.78 -20.12 -20.18
C ARG A 124 5.40 -19.74 -20.69
N VAL A 125 5.01 -18.47 -20.58
CA VAL A 125 3.75 -17.98 -21.14
C VAL A 125 3.81 -18.05 -22.67
N ALA A 126 4.90 -17.57 -23.28
CA ALA A 126 5.10 -17.65 -24.73
C ALA A 126 5.03 -19.11 -25.22
N ALA A 127 5.79 -20.02 -24.61
CA ALA A 127 5.77 -21.44 -24.95
C ALA A 127 4.38 -22.08 -24.77
N ALA A 128 3.62 -21.69 -23.73
CA ALA A 128 2.27 -22.19 -23.52
C ALA A 128 1.28 -21.67 -24.58
N ILE A 129 1.43 -20.42 -25.03
CA ILE A 129 0.64 -19.86 -26.13
C ILE A 129 0.96 -20.58 -27.44
N ASP A 130 2.24 -20.76 -27.75
CA ASP A 130 2.68 -21.44 -28.98
C ASP A 130 2.16 -22.88 -29.04
N ALA A 131 2.20 -23.60 -27.91
CA ALA A 131 1.65 -24.95 -27.80
C ALA A 131 0.12 -24.98 -28.00
N ALA A 132 -0.59 -23.97 -27.47
CA ALA A 132 -2.04 -23.85 -27.63
C ALA A 132 -2.43 -23.52 -29.08
N VAL A 133 -1.67 -22.66 -29.76
CA VAL A 133 -1.86 -22.32 -31.18
C VAL A 133 -1.56 -23.52 -32.09
N SER A 134 -0.56 -24.32 -31.73
CA SER A 134 -0.15 -25.52 -32.49
C SER A 134 -1.09 -26.73 -32.31
N GLY A 135 -2.21 -26.58 -31.58
CA GLY A 135 -3.21 -27.64 -31.41
C GLY A 135 -2.89 -28.71 -30.35
N ASN A 136 -1.78 -28.58 -29.61
CA ASN A 136 -1.35 -29.54 -28.58
C ASN A 136 -2.02 -29.33 -27.20
N GLY A 137 -3.20 -28.71 -27.18
CA GLY A 137 -4.03 -28.51 -25.99
C GLY A 137 -3.80 -27.16 -25.28
N GLN A 138 -4.90 -26.48 -24.94
CA GLN A 138 -4.94 -25.18 -24.23
C GLN A 138 -4.49 -25.27 -22.75
N THR A 139 -4.11 -26.45 -22.27
CA THR A 139 -3.86 -26.71 -20.86
C THR A 139 -2.54 -26.08 -20.40
N GLY A 140 -2.62 -24.91 -19.77
CA GLY A 140 -1.48 -24.32 -19.05
C GLY A 140 -1.26 -22.83 -19.26
N VAL A 141 -1.88 -22.21 -20.28
CA VAL A 141 -1.72 -20.76 -20.55
C VAL A 141 -2.17 -19.94 -19.33
N GLY A 142 -3.34 -20.24 -18.77
CA GLY A 142 -3.86 -19.55 -17.58
C GLY A 142 -2.96 -19.70 -16.36
N ALA A 143 -2.42 -20.91 -16.11
CA ALA A 143 -1.50 -21.16 -15.00
C ALA A 143 -0.14 -20.45 -15.18
N ALA A 144 0.38 -20.43 -16.41
CA ALA A 144 1.60 -19.70 -16.77
C ALA A 144 1.40 -18.18 -16.61
N LEU A 145 0.26 -17.65 -17.07
CA LEU A 145 -0.12 -16.24 -16.88
C LEU A 145 -0.23 -15.90 -15.40
N ALA A 146 -0.96 -16.69 -14.60
CA ALA A 146 -1.07 -16.50 -13.16
C ALA A 146 0.31 -16.55 -12.48
N ALA A 147 1.20 -17.46 -12.90
CA ALA A 147 2.55 -17.55 -12.37
C ALA A 147 3.40 -16.30 -12.68
N ARG A 148 3.30 -15.75 -13.89
CA ARG A 148 3.95 -14.48 -14.28
C ARG A 148 3.38 -13.31 -13.48
N GLN A 149 2.05 -13.21 -13.39
CA GLN A 149 1.33 -12.14 -12.68
C GLN A 149 1.61 -12.11 -11.17
N ARG A 150 1.90 -13.28 -10.56
CA ARG A 150 2.40 -13.35 -9.16
C ARG A 150 3.74 -12.62 -8.98
N ILE A 151 4.56 -12.51 -10.04
CA ILE A 151 5.83 -11.78 -10.02
C ILE A 151 5.58 -10.31 -10.36
N ALA A 152 4.99 -10.02 -11.52
CA ALA A 152 4.59 -8.67 -11.98
C ALA A 152 3.69 -8.77 -13.22
N LEU A 153 2.85 -7.76 -13.45
CA LEU A 153 1.98 -7.67 -14.64
C LEU A 153 2.78 -7.37 -15.91
N ALA A 154 3.73 -6.45 -15.81
CA ALA A 154 4.70 -6.09 -16.83
C ALA A 154 6.12 -6.35 -16.32
N GLU A 155 7.14 -6.05 -17.12
CA GLU A 155 8.54 -6.19 -16.70
C GLU A 155 8.79 -5.40 -15.39
N PRO A 156 9.33 -6.04 -14.32
CA PRO A 156 9.53 -5.39 -13.03
C PRO A 156 10.51 -4.22 -13.09
N ARG A 157 10.12 -3.07 -12.53
CA ARG A 157 10.97 -1.86 -12.42
C ARG A 157 11.23 -1.42 -10.97
N HIS A 158 10.42 -1.92 -10.04
CA HIS A 158 10.50 -1.65 -8.61
C HIS A 158 10.92 -2.91 -7.83
N PRO A 159 11.43 -2.78 -6.59
CA PRO A 159 11.86 -3.94 -5.80
C PRO A 159 10.68 -4.84 -5.36
N THR A 160 9.45 -4.32 -5.37
CA THR A 160 8.26 -5.04 -4.92
C THR A 160 7.14 -5.04 -5.97
N TRP A 161 6.28 -6.07 -5.92
CA TRP A 161 5.09 -6.15 -6.77
C TRP A 161 4.14 -4.97 -6.53
N ILE A 162 4.04 -4.51 -5.28
CA ILE A 162 3.21 -3.36 -4.89
C ILE A 162 3.73 -2.09 -5.58
N GLY A 163 5.04 -1.85 -5.55
CA GLY A 163 5.67 -0.73 -6.24
C GLY A 163 5.38 -0.74 -7.75
N ASP A 164 5.57 -1.88 -8.41
CA ASP A 164 5.25 -2.01 -9.84
C ASP A 164 3.76 -1.76 -10.11
N ARG A 165 2.87 -2.25 -9.24
CA ARG A 165 1.43 -2.10 -9.40
C ARG A 165 0.99 -0.64 -9.27
N LEU A 166 1.53 0.08 -8.29
CA LEU A 166 1.23 1.50 -8.05
C LEU A 166 1.86 2.43 -9.09
N ALA A 167 2.99 2.03 -9.69
CA ALA A 167 3.62 2.77 -10.79
C ALA A 167 2.96 2.51 -12.17
N ALA A 168 2.18 1.43 -12.28
CA ALA A 168 1.57 1.01 -13.55
C ALA A 168 0.62 2.08 -14.14
N PRO A 169 -0.29 2.72 -13.38
CA PRO A 169 -1.18 3.74 -13.94
C PRO A 169 -0.41 4.89 -14.58
N ALA A 170 0.61 5.43 -13.92
CA ALA A 170 1.42 6.52 -14.46
C ALA A 170 2.10 6.12 -15.79
N THR A 171 2.63 4.89 -15.86
CA THR A 171 3.28 4.39 -17.08
C THR A 171 2.27 4.15 -18.21
N ARG A 172 1.09 3.59 -17.90
CA ARG A 172 0.04 3.27 -18.87
C ARG A 172 -0.65 4.52 -19.40
N VAL A 173 -0.99 5.46 -18.52
CA VAL A 173 -1.54 6.76 -18.88
C VAL A 173 -0.58 7.53 -19.77
N ASN A 174 0.72 7.53 -19.45
CA ASN A 174 1.71 8.17 -20.31
C ASN A 174 1.87 7.46 -21.66
N ALA A 175 1.86 6.12 -21.69
CA ALA A 175 1.96 5.36 -22.93
C ALA A 175 0.73 5.53 -23.84
N LYS A 176 -0.48 5.57 -23.26
CA LYS A 176 -1.75 5.65 -23.98
C LYS A 176 -2.11 7.09 -24.38
N TYR A 177 -1.96 8.03 -23.46
CA TYR A 177 -2.44 9.42 -23.63
C TYR A 177 -1.32 10.45 -23.71
N ARG A 178 -0.04 10.05 -23.58
CA ARG A 178 1.09 10.98 -23.47
C ARG A 178 0.97 11.97 -22.31
N LEU A 179 0.08 11.69 -21.36
CA LEU A 179 -0.19 12.50 -20.19
C LEU A 179 0.80 12.15 -19.08
N ASP A 180 1.51 13.14 -18.56
CA ASP A 180 2.30 12.99 -17.33
C ASP A 180 1.38 13.07 -16.12
N LEU A 181 1.06 11.89 -15.57
CA LEU A 181 0.17 11.76 -14.42
C LEU A 181 0.69 12.54 -13.21
N ALA A 182 1.99 12.64 -12.97
CA ALA A 182 2.52 13.34 -11.80
C ALA A 182 2.22 14.85 -11.85
N ILE A 183 2.23 15.43 -13.04
CA ILE A 183 1.95 16.86 -13.26
C ILE A 183 0.43 17.11 -13.28
N ALA A 184 -0.33 16.24 -13.92
CA ALA A 184 -1.77 16.37 -14.09
C ALA A 184 -2.57 16.08 -12.81
N TRP A 185 -2.09 15.15 -11.96
CA TRP A 185 -2.85 14.63 -10.81
C TRP A 185 -3.42 15.70 -9.87
N PRO A 186 -2.66 16.74 -9.43
CA PRO A 186 -3.21 17.76 -8.54
C PRO A 186 -4.37 18.56 -9.14
N ARG A 187 -4.40 18.71 -10.48
CA ARG A 187 -5.44 19.47 -11.18
C ARG A 187 -6.63 18.57 -11.46
N LEU A 188 -6.35 17.32 -11.80
CA LEU A 188 -7.36 16.30 -11.95
C LEU A 188 -8.17 16.14 -10.65
N TRP A 189 -7.51 16.21 -9.48
CA TRP A 189 -8.18 16.21 -8.16
C TRP A 189 -9.16 17.37 -7.91
N LEU A 190 -9.03 18.48 -8.66
CA LEU A 190 -9.96 19.63 -8.57
C LEU A 190 -11.20 19.45 -9.43
N VAL A 191 -11.11 18.63 -10.48
CA VAL A 191 -12.21 18.35 -11.42
C VAL A 191 -13.01 17.12 -10.99
N VAL A 192 -12.34 16.13 -10.38
CA VAL A 192 -12.97 14.88 -9.96
C VAL A 192 -14.05 15.10 -8.88
N PRO A 193 -15.26 14.51 -9.04
CA PRO A 193 -16.34 14.60 -8.06
C PRO A 193 -16.01 14.05 -6.67
N ASP A 194 -16.70 14.55 -5.65
CA ASP A 194 -16.52 14.15 -4.25
C ASP A 194 -16.66 12.65 -3.99
N ALA A 195 -17.59 12.00 -4.69
CA ALA A 195 -17.78 10.56 -4.57
C ALA A 195 -16.52 9.79 -4.99
N VAL A 196 -15.91 10.14 -6.12
CA VAL A 196 -14.70 9.49 -6.63
C VAL A 196 -13.48 9.82 -5.76
N ARG A 197 -13.37 11.06 -5.27
CA ARG A 197 -12.34 11.44 -4.28
C ARG A 197 -12.45 10.61 -3.00
N THR A 198 -13.67 10.33 -2.56
CA THR A 198 -13.94 9.48 -1.38
C THR A 198 -13.50 8.04 -1.63
N GLU A 199 -13.77 7.47 -2.81
CA GLU A 199 -13.30 6.13 -3.16
C GLU A 199 -11.77 6.04 -3.29
N LEU A 200 -11.12 7.04 -3.87
CA LEU A 200 -9.65 7.08 -3.95
C LEU A 200 -9.00 7.20 -2.57
N THR A 201 -9.54 8.06 -1.70
CA THR A 201 -9.03 8.23 -0.33
C THR A 201 -9.32 6.99 0.52
N SER A 202 -10.44 6.30 0.33
CA SER A 202 -10.76 5.04 1.01
C SER A 202 -9.78 3.92 0.59
N ALA A 203 -9.51 3.78 -0.71
CA ALA A 203 -8.53 2.83 -1.23
C ALA A 203 -7.11 3.12 -0.74
N HIS A 204 -6.72 4.40 -0.68
CA HIS A 204 -5.45 4.82 -0.11
C HIS A 204 -5.37 4.54 1.41
N ALA A 205 -6.46 4.76 2.15
CA ALA A 205 -6.54 4.44 3.57
C ALA A 205 -6.42 2.92 3.82
N ALA A 206 -7.05 2.08 3.00
CA ALA A 206 -6.91 0.63 3.07
C ALA A 206 -5.46 0.17 2.82
N TYR A 207 -4.79 0.78 1.84
CA TYR A 207 -3.38 0.51 1.55
C TYR A 207 -2.46 0.88 2.71
N THR A 208 -2.63 2.07 3.29
CA THR A 208 -1.83 2.52 4.45
C THR A 208 -2.12 1.71 5.72
N ALA A 209 -3.38 1.27 5.91
CA ALA A 209 -3.74 0.36 6.98
C ALA A 209 -3.07 -1.01 6.82
N ALA A 210 -3.04 -1.57 5.61
CA ALA A 210 -2.34 -2.82 5.34
C ALA A 210 -0.82 -2.71 5.55
N ALA A 211 -0.21 -1.56 5.22
CA ALA A 211 1.20 -1.32 5.51
C ALA A 211 1.51 -1.29 7.02
N ARG A 212 0.60 -0.76 7.85
CA ARG A 212 0.72 -0.81 9.31
C ARG A 212 0.70 -2.23 9.87
N LEU A 213 0.00 -3.18 9.24
CA LEU A 213 0.09 -4.61 9.61
C LEU A 213 1.49 -5.18 9.40
N VAL A 214 2.24 -4.69 8.40
CA VAL A 214 3.66 -5.04 8.23
C VAL A 214 4.48 -4.50 9.40
N GLY A 215 4.18 -3.30 9.88
CA GLY A 215 4.80 -2.76 11.10
C GLY A 215 4.58 -3.67 12.31
N TRP A 216 3.35 -4.12 12.54
CA TRP A 216 3.05 -5.10 13.59
C TRP A 216 3.77 -6.44 13.38
N THR A 217 3.84 -6.93 12.14
CA THR A 217 4.57 -8.16 11.80
C THR A 217 6.02 -8.08 12.27
N VAL A 218 6.69 -6.95 12.05
CA VAL A 218 8.09 -6.74 12.49
C VAL A 218 8.19 -6.76 14.02
N LEU A 219 7.29 -6.08 14.73
CA LEU A 219 7.28 -6.06 16.20
C LEU A 219 7.08 -7.46 16.79
N TYR A 220 6.12 -8.23 16.30
CA TYR A 220 5.90 -9.62 16.74
C TYR A 220 7.03 -10.56 16.32
N ALA A 221 7.70 -10.32 15.19
CA ALA A 221 8.88 -11.09 14.79
C ALA A 221 10.08 -10.83 15.72
N ILE A 222 10.28 -9.60 16.18
CA ILE A 222 11.30 -9.29 17.20
C ILE A 222 10.95 -10.01 18.50
N LEU A 223 9.69 -9.91 18.95
CA LEU A 223 9.24 -10.60 20.17
C LEU A 223 9.37 -12.13 20.08
N ALA A 224 9.25 -12.71 18.88
CA ALA A 224 9.44 -14.14 18.65
C ALA A 224 10.85 -14.64 19.02
N SER A 225 11.85 -13.76 19.00
CA SER A 225 13.21 -14.11 19.45
C SER A 225 13.33 -14.27 20.98
N LEU A 226 12.34 -13.82 21.75
CA LEU A 226 12.24 -14.02 23.20
C LEU A 226 11.15 -15.04 23.59
N TRP A 227 10.08 -15.11 22.80
CA TRP A 227 8.90 -15.95 23.08
C TRP A 227 8.31 -16.48 21.77
N TRP A 228 8.65 -17.73 21.44
CA TRP A 228 8.33 -18.34 20.15
C TRP A 228 6.84 -18.31 19.72
N PRO A 229 5.81 -18.33 20.60
CA PRO A 229 4.40 -18.23 20.17
C PRO A 229 4.10 -16.93 19.41
N SER A 230 4.85 -15.87 19.68
CA SER A 230 4.80 -14.62 18.92
C SER A 230 5.13 -14.82 17.43
N ALA A 231 5.90 -15.86 17.07
CA ALA A 231 6.18 -16.20 15.67
C ALA A 231 4.90 -16.56 14.91
N ILE A 232 3.96 -17.27 15.54
CA ILE A 232 2.67 -17.62 14.92
C ILE A 232 1.89 -16.34 14.59
N VAL A 233 1.81 -15.42 15.55
CA VAL A 233 1.16 -14.12 15.36
C VAL A 233 1.84 -13.34 14.23
N ALA A 234 3.18 -13.30 14.21
CA ALA A 234 3.93 -12.64 13.14
C ALA A 234 3.64 -13.25 11.76
N VAL A 235 3.58 -14.58 11.64
CA VAL A 235 3.26 -15.25 10.36
C VAL A 235 1.84 -14.94 9.91
N VAL A 236 0.84 -15.00 10.79
CA VAL A 236 -0.56 -14.67 10.47
C VAL A 236 -0.67 -13.22 10.01
N LEU A 237 -0.04 -12.28 10.72
CA LEU A 237 0.01 -10.88 10.33
C LEU A 237 0.74 -10.68 8.99
N ALA A 238 1.84 -11.39 8.74
CA ALA A 238 2.60 -11.29 7.51
C ALA A 238 1.77 -11.75 6.29
N VAL A 239 1.06 -12.88 6.40
CA VAL A 239 0.19 -13.40 5.34
C VAL A 239 -0.96 -12.44 5.10
N THR A 240 -1.61 -11.97 6.18
CA THR A 240 -2.73 -11.03 6.12
C THR A 240 -2.31 -9.71 5.47
N ALA A 241 -1.20 -9.13 5.91
CA ALA A 241 -0.64 -7.90 5.35
C ALA A 241 -0.32 -8.08 3.87
N ARG A 242 0.30 -9.21 3.49
CA ARG A 242 0.62 -9.51 2.09
C ARG A 242 -0.63 -9.55 1.21
N VAL A 243 -1.69 -10.21 1.64
CA VAL A 243 -2.95 -10.31 0.88
C VAL A 243 -3.61 -8.93 0.79
N GLN A 244 -3.81 -8.26 1.92
CA GLN A 244 -4.49 -6.97 1.97
C GLN A 244 -3.74 -5.87 1.21
N SER A 245 -2.41 -5.77 1.37
CA SER A 245 -1.63 -4.75 0.66
C SER A 245 -1.65 -4.96 -0.86
N ARG A 246 -1.68 -6.22 -1.33
CA ARG A 246 -1.79 -6.50 -2.77
C ARG A 246 -3.16 -6.15 -3.33
N ALA A 247 -4.23 -6.49 -2.62
CA ALA A 247 -5.60 -6.16 -3.01
C ALA A 247 -5.78 -4.64 -3.05
N ALA A 248 -5.45 -3.95 -1.96
CA ALA A 248 -5.57 -2.49 -1.86
C ALA A 248 -4.73 -1.75 -2.91
N ALA A 249 -3.50 -2.22 -3.19
CA ALA A 249 -2.67 -1.62 -4.24
C ALA A 249 -3.25 -1.84 -5.65
N SER A 250 -3.93 -2.97 -5.91
CA SER A 250 -4.61 -3.15 -7.18
C SER A 250 -5.79 -2.20 -7.32
N THR A 251 -6.69 -2.18 -6.33
CA THR A 251 -7.87 -1.30 -6.34
C THR A 251 -7.46 0.16 -6.49
N LEU A 252 -6.45 0.63 -5.73
CA LEU A 252 -5.98 2.00 -5.84
C LEU A 252 -5.43 2.31 -7.24
N ALA A 253 -4.69 1.38 -7.83
CA ALA A 253 -4.14 1.56 -9.17
C ALA A 253 -5.23 1.54 -10.26
N ASP A 254 -6.21 0.64 -10.16
CA ASP A 254 -7.36 0.58 -11.07
C ASP A 254 -8.20 1.87 -10.99
N LEU A 255 -8.53 2.32 -9.77
CA LEU A 255 -9.26 3.58 -9.57
C LEU A 255 -8.49 4.79 -10.10
N THR A 256 -7.17 4.82 -9.91
CA THR A 256 -6.32 5.90 -10.43
C THR A 256 -6.35 5.95 -11.96
N GLU A 257 -6.25 4.79 -12.62
CA GLU A 257 -6.31 4.68 -14.09
C GLU A 257 -7.71 5.08 -14.61
N SER A 258 -8.78 4.51 -14.04
CA SER A 258 -10.17 4.85 -14.42
C SER A 258 -10.53 6.31 -14.18
N THR A 259 -9.97 6.93 -13.14
CA THR A 259 -10.18 8.35 -12.86
C THR A 259 -9.59 9.23 -13.96
N VAL A 260 -8.44 8.84 -14.52
CA VAL A 260 -7.85 9.54 -15.67
C VAL A 260 -8.65 9.28 -16.94
N ASP A 261 -9.07 8.04 -17.17
CA ASP A 261 -9.83 7.65 -18.35
C ASP A 261 -11.17 8.41 -18.45
N ILE A 262 -11.85 8.62 -17.32
CA ILE A 262 -13.17 9.27 -17.26
C ILE A 262 -13.05 10.79 -17.22
N TYR A 263 -12.18 11.34 -16.36
CA TYR A 263 -12.13 12.78 -16.08
C TYR A 263 -11.00 13.52 -16.81
N GLY A 264 -10.18 12.82 -17.59
CA GLY A 264 -9.09 13.41 -18.36
C GLY A 264 -9.57 14.41 -19.43
N GLY A 265 -10.67 14.08 -20.11
CA GLY A 265 -11.30 14.99 -21.09
C GLY A 265 -11.90 16.24 -20.44
N GLU A 266 -12.52 16.08 -19.26
CA GLU A 266 -13.07 17.22 -18.51
C GLU A 266 -11.96 18.18 -18.05
N LEU A 267 -10.81 17.64 -17.63
CA LEU A 267 -9.62 18.45 -17.34
C LEU A 267 -9.14 19.23 -18.58
N ALA A 268 -9.17 18.62 -19.78
CA ALA A 268 -8.80 19.30 -21.02
C ALA A 268 -9.72 20.50 -21.31
N GLY A 269 -11.03 20.32 -21.13
CA GLY A 269 -12.04 21.37 -21.29
C GLY A 269 -11.84 22.51 -20.29
N GLN A 270 -11.61 22.20 -19.01
CA GLN A 270 -11.32 23.21 -17.98
C GLN A 270 -10.03 23.98 -18.26
N LEU A 271 -9.03 23.33 -18.85
CA LEU A 271 -7.80 23.97 -19.28
C LEU A 271 -7.93 24.72 -20.62
N ARG A 272 -9.10 24.71 -21.27
CA ARG A 272 -9.33 25.32 -22.60
C ARG A 272 -8.33 24.83 -23.64
N ILE A 273 -8.09 23.51 -23.66
CA ILE A 273 -7.26 22.84 -24.67
C ILE A 273 -8.14 22.31 -25.80
N THR A 274 -9.34 21.84 -25.45
CA THR A 274 -10.40 21.44 -26.38
C THR A 274 -11.66 22.24 -26.07
N ASP A 275 -12.45 22.55 -27.09
CA ASP A 275 -13.72 23.29 -26.93
C ASP A 275 -14.86 22.39 -26.44
N GLU A 276 -14.71 21.06 -26.59
CA GLU A 276 -15.66 20.05 -26.10
C GLU A 276 -15.03 19.17 -25.01
N THR A 277 -15.86 18.62 -24.13
CA THR A 277 -15.52 17.52 -23.21
C THR A 277 -15.38 16.21 -23.99
N GLY A 278 -14.44 16.19 -24.93
CA GLY A 278 -14.15 15.03 -25.77
C GLY A 278 -13.36 13.95 -25.04
N GLU A 279 -13.22 12.79 -25.70
CA GLU A 279 -12.39 11.70 -25.20
C GLU A 279 -10.93 12.14 -25.05
N LEU A 280 -10.24 11.63 -24.02
CA LEU A 280 -8.81 11.88 -23.85
C LEU A 280 -8.04 11.12 -24.95
N ASP A 281 -7.33 11.84 -25.81
CA ASP A 281 -6.46 11.26 -26.83
C ASP A 281 -4.97 11.60 -26.55
N PRO A 282 -4.02 11.04 -27.33
CA PRO A 282 -2.59 11.33 -27.16
C PRO A 282 -2.18 12.78 -27.41
N GLU A 283 -2.88 13.52 -28.28
CA GLU A 283 -2.57 14.91 -28.60
C GLU A 283 -3.02 15.84 -27.47
N VAL A 284 -4.25 15.63 -26.97
CA VAL A 284 -4.83 16.34 -25.84
C VAL A 284 -4.03 16.07 -24.56
N GLY A 285 -3.68 14.81 -24.27
CA GLY A 285 -2.89 14.49 -23.08
C GLY A 285 -1.46 15.04 -23.13
N PHE A 286 -0.87 15.11 -24.33
CA PHE A 286 0.40 15.84 -24.54
C PHE A 286 0.24 17.34 -24.27
N ALA A 287 -0.79 17.98 -24.83
CA ALA A 287 -1.05 19.41 -24.65
C ALA A 287 -1.35 19.77 -23.18
N ILE A 288 -2.06 18.91 -22.44
CA ILE A 288 -2.26 19.07 -20.99
C ILE A 288 -0.90 19.05 -20.29
N THR A 289 -0.06 18.07 -20.61
CA THR A 289 1.27 17.93 -20.00
C THR A 289 2.12 19.15 -20.27
N GLU A 290 2.19 19.59 -21.53
CA GLU A 290 2.95 20.77 -21.95
C GLU A 290 2.46 22.04 -21.24
N LYS A 291 1.15 22.26 -21.20
CA LYS A 291 0.56 23.45 -20.55
C LYS A 291 0.76 23.49 -19.03
N LEU A 292 0.76 22.33 -18.38
CA LEU A 292 0.94 22.23 -16.92
C LEU A 292 2.40 22.14 -16.49
N ARG A 293 3.29 21.83 -17.43
CA ARG A 293 4.73 21.76 -17.21
C ARG A 293 5.27 23.17 -16.97
N LYS A 294 6.11 23.31 -15.94
CA LYS A 294 6.69 24.59 -15.49
C LYS A 294 8.23 24.60 -15.56
N ASP A 295 8.84 23.57 -16.14
CA ASP A 295 10.28 23.50 -16.33
C ASP A 295 10.68 23.96 -17.74
N ASP A 296 11.85 24.59 -17.86
CA ASP A 296 12.37 25.15 -19.12
C ASP A 296 13.04 24.09 -20.01
N LEU A 297 12.66 22.81 -19.88
CA LEU A 297 13.24 21.73 -20.68
C LEU A 297 12.65 21.75 -22.09
N PRO A 298 13.44 21.39 -23.14
CA PRO A 298 12.92 21.30 -24.50
C PRO A 298 11.69 20.40 -24.54
N ALA A 299 10.61 20.89 -25.18
CA ALA A 299 9.38 20.14 -25.29
C ALA A 299 9.65 18.77 -25.96
N PRO A 300 9.12 17.66 -25.41
CA PRO A 300 9.22 16.37 -26.07
C PRO A 300 8.57 16.47 -27.46
N THR A 301 9.04 15.67 -28.43
CA THR A 301 8.50 15.67 -29.80
C THR A 301 6.98 15.48 -29.77
N ARG A 302 6.25 16.46 -30.32
CA ARG A 302 4.80 16.40 -30.48
C ARG A 302 4.42 15.17 -31.32
N PRO A 303 3.39 14.41 -30.94
CA PRO A 303 2.88 13.35 -31.82
C PRO A 303 2.38 13.95 -33.14
N PRO A 304 2.55 13.25 -34.29
CA PRO A 304 2.01 13.70 -35.58
C PRO A 304 0.49 13.79 -35.47
N SER A 305 -0.08 14.89 -35.96
CA SER A 305 -1.51 15.12 -35.83
C SER A 305 -2.32 14.15 -36.67
N LEU A 306 -3.59 13.92 -36.32
CA LEU A 306 -4.52 13.17 -37.19
C LEU A 306 -4.58 13.74 -38.62
N ALA A 307 -4.40 15.05 -38.79
CA ALA A 307 -4.32 15.71 -40.08
C ALA A 307 -3.03 15.36 -40.85
N ASP A 308 -1.88 15.29 -40.17
CA ASP A 308 -0.60 14.90 -40.78
C ASP A 308 -0.64 13.44 -41.27
N ARG A 309 -1.30 12.56 -40.50
CA ARG A 309 -1.48 11.14 -40.89
C ARG A 309 -2.45 10.95 -42.06
N ALA A 310 -3.41 11.85 -42.22
CA ALA A 310 -4.30 11.85 -43.38
C ALA A 310 -3.57 12.33 -44.64
N ALA A 311 -2.69 13.33 -44.51
CA ALA A 311 -1.86 13.82 -45.60
C ALA A 311 -0.84 12.77 -46.08
N GLU A 312 -0.21 12.02 -45.17
CA GLU A 312 0.74 10.93 -45.52
C GLU A 312 0.08 9.71 -46.17
N ARG A 313 -1.24 9.51 -46.03
CA ARG A 313 -1.96 8.42 -46.71
C ARG A 313 -2.40 8.76 -48.12
N HIS A 314 -2.33 10.04 -48.51
CA HIS A 314 -2.80 10.55 -49.80
C HIS A 314 -1.70 11.17 -50.67
N GLY A 315 -0.45 11.17 -50.20
CA GLY A 315 0.75 11.50 -50.98
C GLY A 315 1.57 10.26 -51.31
#